data_AF-A0A286FEA6-F1
#
_entry.id   AF-A0A286FEA6-F1
#
_cell.length_a   1.000
_cell.length_b   1.000
_cell.length_c   1.000
_cell.angle_alpha   90.00
_cell.angle_beta   90.00
_cell.angle_gamma   90.00
#
_symmetry.space_group_name_H-M   'P 1'
#
loop_
_entity.id
_entity.type
_entity.pdbx_description
1 polymer ?
#
loop_
_entity_poly.entity_id
_entity_poly.type
_entity_poly.pdbx_seq_one_letter_code
_entity_poly.pdbx_strand_id
1 'polypeptide(L)'
;MSLDEEIAIYQFGQGISSHKELVAHFMQLTNDQKKISFYELHRLIRQLNPLAADIEVALTESPLDDSYTSGFNFTSRWLKMTSLTQPEEENNYIFLLYLFKTTYQRHYQLKKQDPENWRYQDLSNPEIVQNILKTHQNLVETIYSDPSYRSEFLSLAKLWNDRFNFRDPNYLKPTPEHANQYMNYDDLVTAYINTFSIKNMRSIGILRNSLEKALSRQYKVDAQQVERLISEITERYLRENYNTTFNQ
;
A
#
# COMPACT_ATOMS: atom_id res chain seq x y z
N MET A 1 2.81 2.37 1.72
CA MET A 1 3.33 3.69 1.33
C MET A 1 2.92 4.69 2.38
N SER A 2 3.88 5.45 2.92
CA SER A 2 3.58 6.51 3.90
C SER A 2 2.97 7.74 3.20
N LEU A 3 2.40 8.68 3.97
CA LEU A 3 1.93 9.95 3.39
C LEU A 3 3.10 10.76 2.81
N ASP A 4 4.26 10.76 3.46
CA ASP A 4 5.45 11.46 2.95
C ASP A 4 5.93 10.89 1.61
N GLU A 5 5.97 9.57 1.48
CA GLU A 5 6.33 8.89 0.22
C GLU A 5 5.32 9.22 -0.89
N GLU A 6 4.03 9.23 -0.57
CA GLU A 6 2.99 9.61 -1.53
C GLU A 6 3.09 11.09 -1.94
N ILE A 7 3.33 12.01 -1.00
CA ILE A 7 3.58 13.43 -1.30
C ILE A 7 4.78 13.57 -2.23
N ALA A 8 5.89 12.86 -1.96
CA ALA A 8 7.09 12.92 -2.80
C ALA A 8 6.81 12.41 -4.23
N ILE A 9 6.00 11.36 -4.38
CA ILE A 9 5.55 10.86 -5.69
C ILE A 9 4.68 11.90 -6.42
N TYR A 10 3.74 12.56 -5.73
CA TYR A 10 2.94 13.63 -6.34
C TYR A 10 3.79 14.87 -6.69
N GLN A 11 4.77 15.24 -5.88
CA GLN A 11 5.73 16.29 -6.19
C GLN A 11 6.55 15.96 -7.44
N PHE A 12 7.00 14.72 -7.60
CA PHE A 12 7.61 14.24 -8.85
C PHE A 12 6.63 14.36 -10.03
N GLY A 13 5.36 13.97 -9.85
CA GLY A 13 4.30 14.13 -10.85
C GLY A 13 4.10 15.59 -11.30
N GLN A 14 4.22 16.54 -10.37
CA GLN A 14 4.15 17.98 -10.64
C GLN A 14 5.44 18.56 -11.26
N GLY A 15 6.51 17.76 -11.34
CA GLY A 15 7.82 18.22 -11.82
C GLY A 15 8.63 19.02 -10.79
N ILE A 16 8.28 18.93 -9.52
CA ILE A 16 8.96 19.63 -8.40
C ILE A 16 10.20 18.85 -7.98
N SER A 17 10.07 17.53 -7.83
CA SER A 17 11.13 16.65 -7.33
C SER A 17 11.69 15.77 -8.45
N SER A 18 12.91 15.27 -8.26
CA SER A 18 13.56 14.35 -9.20
C SER A 18 13.24 12.89 -8.87
N HIS A 19 13.14 12.02 -9.89
CA HIS A 19 12.98 10.58 -9.68
C HIS A 19 14.17 9.96 -8.92
N LYS A 20 15.35 10.59 -8.97
CA LYS A 20 16.58 10.05 -8.35
C LYS A 20 16.44 9.81 -6.85
N GLU A 21 15.77 10.72 -6.14
CA GLU A 21 15.56 10.60 -4.70
C GLU A 21 14.59 9.46 -4.36
N LEU A 22 13.51 9.33 -5.13
CA LEU A 22 12.54 8.24 -5.00
C LEU A 22 13.18 6.88 -5.28
N VAL A 23 13.99 6.78 -6.34
CA VAL A 23 14.73 5.55 -6.66
C VAL A 23 15.74 5.23 -5.57
N ALA A 24 16.51 6.21 -5.10
CA ALA A 24 17.49 5.99 -4.03
C ALA A 24 16.83 5.48 -2.75
N HIS A 25 15.68 6.05 -2.36
CA HIS A 25 14.89 5.56 -1.24
C HIS A 25 14.39 4.13 -1.48
N PHE A 26 13.80 3.86 -2.65
CA PHE A 26 13.30 2.55 -3.02
C PHE A 26 14.39 1.46 -2.98
N MET A 27 15.61 1.79 -3.40
CA MET A 27 16.74 0.84 -3.41
C MET A 27 17.26 0.49 -2.02
N GLN A 28 16.95 1.29 -1.00
CA GLN A 28 17.29 1.01 0.40
C GLN A 28 16.25 0.12 1.11
N LEU A 29 15.09 -0.10 0.49
CA LEU A 29 14.02 -0.93 1.05
C LEU A 29 14.36 -2.42 0.99
N THR A 30 13.82 -3.20 1.94
CA THR A 30 13.86 -4.66 1.88
C THR A 30 13.03 -5.18 0.71
N ASN A 31 13.27 -6.42 0.26
CA ASN A 31 12.52 -7.01 -0.86
C ASN A 31 11.00 -7.00 -0.64
N ASP A 32 10.54 -7.18 0.60
CA ASP A 32 9.10 -7.14 0.91
C ASP A 32 8.56 -5.71 0.93
N GLN A 33 9.32 -4.75 1.44
CA GLN A 33 8.96 -3.33 1.35
C GLN A 33 8.94 -2.84 -0.10
N LYS A 34 9.86 -3.28 -0.94
CA LYS A 34 9.85 -2.98 -2.39
C LYS A 34 8.58 -3.49 -3.06
N LYS A 35 8.16 -4.72 -2.77
CA LYS A 35 6.89 -5.27 -3.30
C LYS A 35 5.69 -4.42 -2.88
N ILE A 36 5.67 -3.97 -1.63
CA ILE A 36 4.62 -3.08 -1.12
C ILE A 36 4.65 -1.74 -1.86
N SER A 37 5.82 -1.10 -1.97
CA SER A 37 5.97 0.19 -2.68
C SER A 37 5.54 0.06 -4.16
N PHE A 38 5.95 -1.01 -4.84
CA PHE A 38 5.49 -1.34 -6.20
C PHE A 38 3.97 -1.45 -6.32
N TYR A 39 3.36 -2.22 -5.42
CA TYR A 39 1.92 -2.43 -5.42
C TYR A 39 1.17 -1.12 -5.20
N GLU A 40 1.63 -0.29 -4.27
CA GLU A 40 1.04 1.01 -3.97
C GLU A 40 1.19 2.00 -5.13
N LEU A 41 2.39 2.13 -5.72
CA LEU A 41 2.61 2.98 -6.89
C LEU A 41 1.74 2.52 -8.07
N HIS A 42 1.68 1.21 -8.32
CA HIS A 42 0.78 0.66 -9.33
C HIS A 42 -0.70 0.97 -9.03
N ARG A 43 -1.13 0.88 -7.77
CA ARG A 43 -2.49 1.24 -7.35
C ARG A 43 -2.79 2.70 -7.65
N LEU A 44 -1.86 3.62 -7.37
CA LEU A 44 -1.99 5.05 -7.70
C LEU A 44 -2.16 5.26 -9.21
N ILE A 45 -1.29 4.65 -10.02
CA ILE A 45 -1.38 4.72 -11.50
C ILE A 45 -2.74 4.24 -11.98
N ARG A 46 -3.19 3.07 -11.51
CA ARG A 46 -4.47 2.48 -11.94
C ARG A 46 -5.66 3.39 -11.62
N GLN A 47 -5.65 4.08 -10.49
CA GLN A 47 -6.72 5.03 -10.12
C GLN A 47 -6.78 6.23 -11.07
N LEU A 48 -5.66 6.60 -11.67
CA LEU A 48 -5.58 7.64 -12.69
C LEU A 48 -6.02 7.14 -14.08
N ASN A 49 -6.30 5.84 -14.25
CA ASN A 49 -6.76 5.23 -15.49
C ASN A 49 -5.82 5.56 -16.68
N PRO A 50 -4.62 4.94 -16.72
CA PRO A 50 -3.63 5.23 -17.75
C PRO A 50 -4.13 4.79 -19.13
N LEU A 51 -3.78 5.56 -20.15
CA LEU A 51 -4.06 5.27 -21.56
C LEU A 51 -2.83 4.64 -22.22
N ALA A 52 -3.03 3.97 -23.35
CA ALA A 52 -1.90 3.46 -24.15
C ALA A 52 -0.92 4.58 -24.56
N ALA A 53 -1.44 5.77 -24.89
CA ALA A 53 -0.61 6.94 -25.16
C ALA A 53 0.22 7.40 -23.94
N ASP A 54 -0.29 7.22 -22.72
CA ASP A 54 0.45 7.59 -21.50
C ASP A 54 1.68 6.67 -21.33
N ILE A 55 1.59 5.41 -21.78
CA ILE A 55 2.69 4.43 -21.74
C ILE A 55 3.81 4.81 -22.70
N GLU A 56 3.48 5.13 -23.96
CA GLU A 56 4.46 5.53 -24.98
C GLU A 56 5.21 6.80 -24.57
N VAL A 57 4.49 7.78 -24.04
CA VAL A 57 5.09 9.02 -23.52
C VAL A 57 5.97 8.72 -22.31
N ALA A 58 5.53 7.86 -21.39
CA ALA A 58 6.33 7.49 -20.23
C ALA A 58 7.65 6.78 -20.62
N LEU A 59 7.63 5.89 -21.61
CA LEU A 59 8.84 5.25 -22.14
C LEU A 59 9.78 6.30 -22.74
N THR A 60 9.24 7.18 -23.58
CA THR A 60 10.00 8.23 -24.27
C THR A 60 10.62 9.25 -23.32
N GLU A 61 9.92 9.63 -22.26
CA GLU A 61 10.41 10.61 -21.28
C GLU A 61 11.30 10.01 -20.19
N SER A 62 11.23 8.70 -19.99
CA SER A 62 12.03 8.02 -18.97
C SER A 62 13.52 7.98 -19.35
N PRO A 63 14.44 7.93 -18.36
CA PRO A 63 15.86 7.76 -18.62
C PRO A 63 16.25 6.31 -18.97
N LEU A 64 15.29 5.48 -19.34
CA LEU A 64 15.51 4.07 -19.64
C LEU A 64 16.11 3.92 -21.04
N ASP A 65 16.87 2.84 -21.22
CA ASP A 65 17.44 2.49 -22.51
C ASP A 65 16.33 2.14 -23.52
N ASP A 66 16.52 2.44 -24.81
CA ASP A 66 15.58 2.10 -25.89
C ASP A 66 15.28 0.58 -25.98
N SER A 67 16.17 -0.25 -25.42
CA SER A 67 15.98 -1.71 -25.30
C SER A 67 15.02 -2.12 -24.18
N TYR A 68 14.67 -1.20 -23.26
CA TYR A 68 13.74 -1.48 -22.18
C TYR A 68 12.34 -1.75 -22.73
N THR A 69 11.85 -2.97 -22.50
CA THR A 69 10.47 -3.35 -22.85
C THR A 69 9.69 -3.52 -21.56
N SER A 70 8.68 -2.67 -21.33
CA SER A 70 7.88 -2.78 -20.11
C SER A 70 7.20 -4.15 -20.04
N GLY A 71 7.53 -4.96 -19.03
CA GLY A 71 6.83 -6.23 -18.76
C GLY A 71 5.39 -6.04 -18.22
N PHE A 72 4.94 -4.79 -18.11
CA PHE A 72 3.66 -4.42 -17.54
C PHE A 72 2.54 -4.56 -18.56
N ASN A 73 1.66 -5.54 -18.35
CA ASN A 73 0.40 -5.60 -19.07
C ASN A 73 -0.70 -4.90 -18.24
N PHE A 74 -1.02 -3.65 -18.59
CA PHE A 74 -2.09 -2.88 -17.94
C PHE A 74 -3.51 -3.28 -18.39
N THR A 75 -3.65 -4.15 -19.42
CA THR A 75 -4.96 -4.66 -19.85
C THR A 75 -5.46 -5.78 -18.97
N SER A 76 -4.58 -6.46 -18.21
CA SER A 76 -5.01 -7.47 -17.25
C SER A 76 -5.38 -6.82 -15.91
N ARG A 77 -6.46 -7.31 -15.28
CA ARG A 77 -6.90 -6.85 -13.94
C ARG A 77 -5.88 -7.16 -12.83
N TRP A 78 -4.86 -7.97 -13.13
CA TRP A 78 -3.87 -8.47 -12.19
C TRP A 78 -2.47 -8.37 -12.79
N LEU A 79 -1.65 -7.51 -12.19
CA LEU A 79 -0.20 -7.60 -12.36
C LEU A 79 0.28 -8.89 -11.70
N LYS A 80 0.99 -9.73 -12.46
CA LYS A 80 1.78 -10.80 -11.86
C LYS A 80 2.95 -10.15 -11.12
N MET A 81 2.75 -9.81 -9.85
CA MET A 81 3.78 -9.17 -9.01
C MET A 81 5.10 -9.96 -8.96
N THR A 82 5.06 -11.26 -9.26
CA THR A 82 6.24 -12.14 -9.28
C THR A 82 7.28 -11.74 -10.33
N SER A 83 6.92 -10.97 -11.37
CA SER A 83 7.88 -10.46 -12.36
C SER A 83 8.48 -9.10 -12.00
N LEU A 84 8.07 -8.48 -10.89
CA LEU A 84 8.50 -7.13 -10.52
C LEU A 84 9.81 -7.08 -9.72
N THR A 85 10.24 -8.23 -9.17
CA THR A 85 11.33 -8.30 -8.19
C THR A 85 12.61 -8.98 -8.69
N GLN A 86 12.83 -9.07 -10.01
CA GLN A 86 14.05 -9.63 -10.62
C GLN A 86 14.29 -9.06 -12.02
N PRO A 87 15.51 -9.17 -12.57
CA PRO A 87 16.70 -8.36 -12.23
C PRO A 87 16.58 -6.86 -12.57
N GLU A 88 15.41 -6.39 -13.02
CA GLU A 88 15.20 -5.01 -13.51
C GLU A 88 14.34 -4.17 -12.56
N GLU A 89 14.42 -4.41 -11.24
CA GLU A 89 13.57 -3.72 -10.24
C GLU A 89 13.66 -2.20 -10.35
N GLU A 90 14.87 -1.66 -10.46
CA GLU A 90 15.10 -0.23 -10.58
C GLU A 90 14.43 0.35 -11.84
N ASN A 91 14.67 -0.29 -12.99
CA ASN A 91 14.09 0.15 -14.27
C ASN A 91 12.56 0.08 -14.25
N ASN A 92 12.01 -0.98 -13.67
CA ASN A 92 10.56 -1.13 -13.48
C ASN A 92 9.98 -0.05 -12.58
N TYR A 93 10.68 0.31 -11.51
CA TYR A 93 10.24 1.39 -10.61
C TYR A 93 10.30 2.74 -11.31
N ILE A 94 11.39 3.03 -12.02
CA ILE A 94 11.54 4.23 -12.85
C ILE A 94 10.41 4.32 -13.87
N PHE A 95 10.15 3.26 -14.63
CA PHE A 95 9.08 3.23 -15.62
C PHE A 95 7.72 3.56 -14.97
N LEU A 96 7.40 2.95 -13.82
CA LEU A 96 6.15 3.23 -13.11
C LEU A 96 6.08 4.68 -12.62
N LEU A 97 7.18 5.26 -12.14
CA LEU A 97 7.21 6.68 -11.78
C LEU A 97 6.86 7.55 -12.99
N TYR A 98 7.50 7.33 -14.14
CA TYR A 98 7.21 8.12 -15.35
C TYR A 98 5.79 7.90 -15.86
N LEU A 99 5.28 6.67 -15.81
CA LEU A 99 3.89 6.39 -16.15
C LEU A 99 2.92 7.10 -15.19
N PHE A 100 3.20 7.09 -13.90
CA PHE A 100 2.47 7.87 -12.92
C PHE A 100 2.49 9.35 -13.28
N LYS A 101 3.66 9.94 -13.51
CA LYS A 101 3.82 11.36 -13.86
C LYS A 101 3.01 11.73 -15.08
N THR A 102 3.17 11.02 -16.20
CA THR A 102 2.44 11.28 -17.44
C THR A 102 0.94 11.22 -17.22
N THR A 103 0.46 10.13 -16.60
CA THR A 103 -0.97 9.95 -16.35
C THR A 103 -1.51 11.02 -15.40
N TYR A 104 -0.76 11.33 -14.34
CA TYR A 104 -1.13 12.33 -13.34
C TYR A 104 -1.21 13.73 -13.94
N GLN A 105 -0.25 14.13 -14.76
CA GLN A 105 -0.22 15.47 -15.37
C GLN A 105 -1.46 15.76 -16.22
N ARG A 106 -1.98 14.75 -16.92
CA ARG A 106 -3.26 14.83 -17.63
C ARG A 106 -4.42 15.18 -16.69
N HIS A 107 -4.48 14.57 -15.51
CA HIS A 107 -5.50 14.90 -14.50
C HIS A 107 -5.23 16.23 -13.79
N TYR A 108 -3.97 16.53 -13.51
CA TYR A 108 -3.55 17.73 -12.80
C TYR A 108 -3.99 19.00 -13.53
N GLN A 109 -3.80 19.08 -14.86
CA GLN A 109 -4.22 20.26 -15.61
C GLN A 109 -5.73 20.51 -15.54
N LEU A 110 -6.54 19.45 -15.42
CA LEU A 110 -7.99 19.55 -15.32
C LEU A 110 -8.46 19.89 -13.89
N LYS A 111 -7.67 19.55 -12.87
CA LYS A 111 -8.11 19.56 -11.46
C LYS A 111 -7.28 20.45 -10.53
N LYS A 112 -6.23 21.12 -11.01
CA LYS A 112 -5.35 21.99 -10.21
C LYS A 112 -6.05 23.15 -9.47
N GLN A 113 -7.31 23.41 -9.78
CA GLN A 113 -8.14 24.42 -9.13
C GLN A 113 -9.06 23.83 -8.05
N ASP A 114 -9.02 22.53 -7.78
CA ASP A 114 -9.81 21.86 -6.75
C ASP A 114 -9.11 21.98 -5.37
N PRO A 115 -9.59 22.87 -4.47
CA PRO A 115 -8.97 23.04 -3.16
C PRO A 115 -9.26 21.88 -2.22
N GLU A 116 -10.28 21.06 -2.47
CA GLU A 116 -10.66 19.97 -1.57
C GLU A 116 -9.75 18.75 -1.74
N ASN A 117 -9.10 18.62 -2.90
CA ASN A 117 -8.23 17.51 -3.20
C ASN A 117 -6.75 17.92 -3.15
N TRP A 118 -6.12 17.64 -2.01
CA TRP A 118 -4.73 18.00 -1.75
C TRP A 118 -3.75 17.49 -2.82
N ARG A 119 -4.06 16.38 -3.51
CA ARG A 119 -3.21 15.80 -4.56
C ARG A 119 -3.07 16.69 -5.78
N TYR A 120 -3.98 17.65 -5.97
CA TYR A 120 -3.93 18.61 -7.07
C TYR A 120 -3.59 20.04 -6.61
N GLN A 121 -3.33 20.23 -5.31
CA GLN A 121 -2.79 21.49 -4.80
C GLN A 121 -1.33 21.67 -5.21
N ASP A 122 -0.81 22.88 -5.08
CA ASP A 122 0.59 23.19 -5.37
C ASP A 122 1.51 22.65 -4.25
N LEU A 123 2.13 21.50 -4.50
CA LEU A 123 3.01 20.85 -3.52
C LEU A 123 4.42 21.45 -3.50
N SER A 124 4.68 22.50 -4.29
CA SER A 124 5.92 23.28 -4.18
C SER A 124 5.86 24.25 -2.99
N ASN A 125 4.65 24.58 -2.51
CA ASN A 125 4.45 25.40 -1.33
C ASN A 125 4.63 24.56 -0.05
N PRO A 126 5.67 24.82 0.76
CA PRO A 126 5.91 24.06 1.99
C PRO A 126 4.77 24.22 3.02
N GLU A 127 4.04 25.34 3.03
CA GLU A 127 2.91 25.53 3.94
C GLU A 127 1.76 24.56 3.63
N ILE A 128 1.50 24.31 2.34
CA ILE A 128 0.50 23.35 1.88
C ILE A 128 0.90 21.95 2.34
N VAL A 129 2.15 21.56 2.08
CA VAL A 129 2.69 20.25 2.49
C VAL A 129 2.58 20.07 4.01
N GLN A 130 2.99 21.06 4.79
CA GLN A 130 2.89 21.02 6.25
C GLN A 130 1.45 20.94 6.74
N ASN A 131 0.52 21.64 6.09
CA ASN A 131 -0.89 21.57 6.44
C ASN A 131 -1.48 20.18 6.16
N ILE A 132 -1.11 19.53 5.06
CA ILE A 132 -1.54 18.16 4.74
C ILE A 132 -1.06 17.20 5.82
N LEU A 133 0.24 17.25 6.17
CA LEU A 133 0.84 16.41 7.20
C LEU A 133 0.18 16.63 8.57
N LYS A 134 0.02 17.89 8.98
CA LYS A 134 -0.60 18.24 10.26
C LYS A 134 -2.06 17.80 10.33
N THR A 135 -2.83 17.98 9.25
CA THR A 135 -4.22 17.54 9.18
C THR A 135 -4.31 16.03 9.34
N HIS A 136 -3.45 15.29 8.65
CA HIS A 136 -3.38 13.83 8.77
C HIS A 136 -3.00 13.38 10.19
N GLN A 137 -1.95 13.97 10.78
CA GLN A 137 -1.53 13.65 12.15
C GLN A 137 -2.64 13.94 13.18
N ASN A 138 -3.33 15.08 13.06
CA ASN A 138 -4.45 15.41 13.92
C ASN A 138 -5.57 14.36 13.83
N LEU A 139 -5.85 13.85 12.62
CA LEU A 139 -6.83 12.78 12.43
C LEU A 139 -6.36 11.47 13.06
N VAL A 140 -5.10 11.10 12.89
CA VAL A 140 -4.50 9.91 13.53
C VAL A 140 -4.67 9.99 15.05
N GLU A 141 -4.27 11.11 15.67
CA GLU A 141 -4.38 11.27 17.13
C GLU A 141 -5.84 11.31 17.61
N THR A 142 -6.72 11.96 16.84
CA THR A 142 -8.16 12.02 17.17
C THR A 142 -8.77 10.63 17.16
N ILE A 143 -8.52 9.84 16.11
CA ILE A 143 -9.10 8.50 15.96
C ILE A 143 -8.46 7.53 16.97
N TYR A 144 -7.14 7.60 17.16
CA TYR A 144 -6.43 6.74 18.12
C TYR A 144 -6.89 7.00 19.57
N SER A 145 -7.22 8.25 19.91
CA SER A 145 -7.71 8.62 21.24
C SER A 145 -9.21 8.35 21.44
N ASP A 146 -9.97 8.06 20.38
CA ASP A 146 -11.41 7.80 20.44
C ASP A 146 -11.68 6.40 21.01
N PRO A 147 -12.29 6.28 22.21
CA PRO A 147 -12.58 4.99 22.82
C PRO A 147 -13.50 4.10 21.97
N SER A 148 -14.28 4.70 21.07
CA SER A 148 -15.28 4.01 20.24
C SER A 148 -14.67 3.07 19.20
N TYR A 149 -13.40 3.28 18.83
CA TYR A 149 -12.68 2.46 17.85
C TYR A 149 -11.61 1.55 18.46
N ARG A 150 -11.34 1.70 19.75
CA ARG A 150 -10.21 1.07 20.43
C ARG A 150 -10.26 -0.46 20.32
N SER A 151 -11.43 -1.06 20.52
CA SER A 151 -11.61 -2.52 20.44
C SER A 151 -11.31 -3.07 19.05
N GLU A 152 -11.72 -2.36 18.02
CA GLU A 152 -11.57 -2.71 16.62
C GLU A 152 -10.10 -2.65 16.23
N PHE A 153 -9.40 -1.57 16.56
CA PHE A 153 -7.98 -1.46 16.26
C PHE A 153 -7.12 -2.46 17.04
N LEU A 154 -7.43 -2.71 18.32
CA LEU A 154 -6.76 -3.78 19.09
C LEU A 154 -6.98 -5.16 18.47
N SER A 155 -8.22 -5.46 18.06
CA SER A 155 -8.55 -6.72 17.41
C SER A 155 -7.84 -6.86 16.07
N LEU A 156 -7.74 -5.78 15.30
CA LEU A 156 -7.03 -5.75 14.03
C LEU A 156 -5.53 -5.97 14.23
N ALA A 157 -4.92 -5.27 15.18
CA ALA A 157 -3.51 -5.44 15.53
C ALA A 157 -3.23 -6.89 15.97
N LYS A 158 -4.06 -7.47 16.84
CA LYS A 158 -3.94 -8.88 17.23
C LYS A 158 -3.97 -9.83 16.04
N LEU A 159 -4.96 -9.68 15.15
CA LEU A 159 -5.10 -10.54 13.97
C LEU A 159 -3.88 -10.45 13.03
N TRP A 160 -3.29 -9.26 12.90
CA TRP A 160 -2.06 -9.07 12.14
C TRP A 160 -0.85 -9.71 12.82
N ASN A 161 -0.68 -9.51 14.12
CA ASN A 161 0.38 -10.14 14.90
C ASN A 161 0.31 -11.67 14.82
N ASP A 162 -0.88 -12.24 15.00
CA ASP A 162 -1.11 -13.68 14.85
C ASP A 162 -0.66 -14.11 13.46
N ARG A 163 -1.11 -13.42 12.40
CA ARG A 163 -0.72 -13.72 11.02
C ARG A 163 0.79 -13.69 10.80
N PHE A 164 1.52 -12.75 11.39
CA PHE A 164 2.99 -12.69 11.29
C PHE A 164 3.65 -13.88 11.98
N ASN A 165 3.21 -14.20 13.20
CA ASN A 165 3.73 -15.35 13.94
C ASN A 165 3.47 -16.69 13.22
N PHE A 166 2.34 -16.84 12.52
CA PHE A 166 2.08 -18.02 11.69
C PHE A 166 3.01 -18.18 10.48
N ARG A 167 3.72 -17.12 10.07
CA ARG A 167 4.71 -17.18 8.98
C ARG A 167 6.13 -17.45 9.47
N ASP A 168 6.37 -17.42 10.79
CA ASP A 168 7.67 -17.80 11.35
C ASP A 168 7.91 -19.30 11.11
N PRO A 169 8.98 -19.69 10.40
CA PRO A 169 9.33 -21.10 10.18
C PRO A 169 9.59 -21.87 11.49
N ASN A 170 9.86 -21.17 12.60
CA ASN A 170 10.02 -21.75 13.93
C ASN A 170 8.72 -21.85 14.74
N TYR A 171 7.59 -21.38 14.19
CA TYR A 171 6.31 -21.49 14.88
C TYR A 171 5.95 -22.98 15.01
N LEU A 172 5.98 -23.47 16.25
CA LEU A 172 5.55 -24.83 16.59
C LEU A 172 4.12 -25.02 16.10
N LYS A 173 3.96 -25.76 14.99
CA LYS A 173 2.65 -26.18 14.53
C LYS A 173 1.97 -26.90 15.70
N PRO A 174 0.72 -26.58 16.06
CA PRO A 174 0.00 -27.32 17.08
C PRO A 174 0.05 -28.80 16.70
N THR A 175 0.55 -29.62 17.61
CA THR A 175 0.65 -31.07 17.43
C THR A 175 -0.74 -31.59 17.15
N PRO A 176 -1.02 -32.19 15.98
CA PRO A 176 -2.35 -32.71 15.71
C PRO A 176 -2.64 -33.83 16.71
N GLU A 177 -3.64 -33.65 17.57
CA GLU A 177 -4.02 -34.61 18.61
C GLU A 177 -4.51 -35.97 18.04
N HIS A 178 -4.62 -36.13 16.72
CA HIS A 178 -5.17 -37.31 16.06
C HIS A 178 -4.33 -37.81 14.86
N ALA A 179 -3.04 -38.09 15.08
CA ALA A 179 -2.12 -38.56 14.03
C ALA A 179 -2.38 -39.99 13.48
N ASN A 180 -3.45 -40.68 13.89
CA ASN A 180 -3.70 -42.09 13.51
C ASN A 180 -4.95 -42.32 12.63
N GLN A 181 -5.55 -41.27 12.06
CA GLN A 181 -6.64 -41.42 11.10
C GLN A 181 -6.17 -41.06 9.70
N TYR A 182 -6.41 -41.96 8.74
CA TYR A 182 -6.19 -41.74 7.31
C TYR A 182 -6.90 -40.44 6.88
N MET A 183 -6.13 -39.36 6.69
CA MET A 183 -6.67 -38.10 6.17
C MET A 183 -6.96 -38.26 4.68
N ASN A 184 -8.17 -37.91 4.26
CA ASN A 184 -8.51 -37.77 2.85
C ASN A 184 -7.70 -36.60 2.24
N TYR A 185 -7.51 -36.59 0.92
CA TYR A 185 -6.90 -35.48 0.19
C TYR A 185 -7.57 -34.15 0.53
N ASP A 186 -8.89 -34.11 0.72
CA ASP A 186 -9.61 -32.91 1.16
C ASP A 186 -9.27 -32.48 2.60
N ASP A 187 -8.99 -33.42 3.50
CA ASP A 187 -8.52 -33.13 4.87
C ASP A 187 -7.07 -32.63 4.84
N LEU A 188 -6.23 -33.20 3.97
CA LEU A 188 -4.88 -32.72 3.69
C LEU A 188 -4.90 -31.32 3.10
N VAL A 189 -5.76 -31.06 2.12
CA VAL A 189 -5.94 -29.74 1.51
C VAL A 189 -6.50 -28.76 2.55
N THR A 190 -7.40 -29.16 3.44
CA THR A 190 -7.93 -28.30 4.52
C THR A 190 -6.89 -28.04 5.62
N ALA A 191 -6.05 -29.03 5.95
CA ALA A 191 -4.96 -28.90 6.90
C ALA A 191 -3.77 -28.11 6.33
N TYR A 192 -3.53 -28.20 5.02
CA TYR A 192 -2.41 -27.57 4.31
C TYR A 192 -2.78 -26.18 3.78
N ILE A 193 -4.00 -25.99 3.28
CA ILE A 193 -4.66 -24.70 3.03
C ILE A 193 -5.28 -24.25 4.37
N ASN A 194 -4.39 -23.95 5.30
CA ASN A 194 -4.64 -23.58 6.69
C ASN A 194 -5.95 -22.79 6.88
N THR A 195 -7.00 -23.45 7.38
CA THR A 195 -8.28 -22.83 7.78
C THR A 195 -8.06 -21.60 8.68
N PHE A 196 -6.98 -21.59 9.44
CA PHE A 196 -6.54 -20.47 10.29
C PHE A 196 -6.10 -19.23 9.49
N SER A 197 -5.34 -19.40 8.41
CA SER A 197 -4.89 -18.31 7.54
C SER A 197 -6.06 -17.67 6.78
N ILE A 198 -6.95 -18.50 6.22
CA ILE A 198 -8.15 -18.02 5.50
C ILE A 198 -9.11 -17.32 6.48
N LYS A 199 -9.33 -17.89 7.66
CA LYS A 199 -10.20 -17.29 8.69
C LYS A 199 -9.67 -15.94 9.14
N ASN A 200 -8.37 -15.83 9.43
CA ASN A 200 -7.77 -14.55 9.83
C ASN A 200 -7.83 -13.52 8.70
N MET A 201 -7.55 -13.90 7.45
CA MET A 201 -7.68 -12.98 6.31
C MET A 201 -9.11 -12.47 6.16
N ARG A 202 -10.11 -13.34 6.29
CA ARG A 202 -11.51 -12.94 6.24
C ARG A 202 -11.89 -12.01 7.39
N SER A 203 -11.45 -12.32 8.61
CA SER A 203 -11.69 -11.48 9.79
C SER A 203 -11.05 -10.10 9.67
N ILE A 204 -9.78 -10.05 9.23
CA ILE A 204 -9.07 -8.79 8.93
C ILE A 204 -9.86 -8.00 7.89
N GLY A 205 -10.31 -8.64 6.80
CA GLY A 205 -11.07 -7.99 5.75
C GLY A 205 -12.41 -7.43 6.23
N ILE A 206 -13.16 -8.18 7.04
CA ILE A 206 -14.44 -7.71 7.60
C ILE A 206 -14.22 -6.51 8.53
N LEU A 207 -13.26 -6.62 9.44
CA LEU A 207 -12.99 -5.57 10.43
C LEU A 207 -12.47 -4.29 9.76
N ARG A 208 -11.55 -4.43 8.81
CA ARG A 208 -11.05 -3.34 7.99
C ARG A 208 -12.19 -2.67 7.21
N ASN A 209 -13.04 -3.43 6.53
CA ASN A 209 -14.19 -2.87 5.81
C ASN A 209 -15.18 -2.14 6.73
N SER A 210 -15.33 -2.61 7.98
CA SER A 210 -16.17 -1.95 8.98
C SER A 210 -15.58 -0.61 9.40
N LEU A 211 -14.29 -0.60 9.74
CA LEU A 211 -13.54 0.62 10.05
C LEU A 211 -13.55 1.59 8.87
N GLU A 212 -13.39 1.09 7.64
CA GLU A 212 -13.39 1.91 6.43
C GLU A 212 -14.69 2.70 6.29
N LYS A 213 -15.83 2.01 6.43
CA LYS A 213 -17.16 2.63 6.36
C LYS A 213 -17.41 3.59 7.50
N ALA A 214 -17.02 3.23 8.72
CA ALA A 214 -17.23 4.06 9.91
C ALA A 214 -16.42 5.36 9.82
N LEU A 215 -15.12 5.26 9.55
CA LEU A 215 -14.22 6.41 9.46
C LEU A 215 -14.56 7.31 8.28
N SER A 216 -14.85 6.74 7.10
CA SER A 216 -15.27 7.53 5.94
C SER A 216 -16.54 8.32 6.23
N ARG A 217 -17.52 7.73 6.92
CA ARG A 217 -18.77 8.42 7.28
C ARG A 217 -18.59 9.48 8.35
N GLN A 218 -17.82 9.19 9.41
CA GLN A 218 -17.65 10.10 10.55
C GLN A 218 -16.75 11.28 10.21
N TYR A 219 -15.62 11.03 9.55
CA TYR A 219 -14.59 12.04 9.29
C TYR A 219 -14.65 12.62 7.86
N LYS A 220 -15.57 12.13 7.02
CA LYS A 220 -15.76 12.58 5.62
C LYS A 220 -14.48 12.52 4.78
N VAL A 221 -13.64 11.53 5.05
CA VAL A 221 -12.37 11.29 4.36
C VAL A 221 -12.53 10.26 3.24
N ASP A 222 -11.69 10.36 2.21
CA ASP A 222 -11.72 9.44 1.07
C ASP A 222 -11.16 8.05 1.43
N ALA A 223 -11.51 7.05 0.63
CA ALA A 223 -11.15 5.66 0.89
C ALA A 223 -9.63 5.42 1.05
N GLN A 224 -8.79 6.16 0.34
CA GLN A 224 -7.34 6.00 0.44
C GLN A 224 -6.79 6.62 1.71
N GLN A 225 -7.30 7.79 2.09
CA GLN A 225 -6.96 8.39 3.37
C GLN A 225 -7.39 7.48 4.52
N VAL A 226 -8.57 6.87 4.44
CA VAL A 226 -9.04 5.90 5.45
C VAL A 226 -8.15 4.65 5.52
N GLU A 227 -7.79 4.08 4.37
CA GLU A 227 -6.86 2.94 4.29
C GLU A 227 -5.53 3.26 4.98
N ARG A 228 -5.00 4.48 4.78
CA ARG A 228 -3.79 4.95 5.43
C ARG A 228 -3.96 5.12 6.93
N LEU A 229 -5.03 5.79 7.37
CA LEU A 229 -5.36 5.99 8.79
C LEU A 229 -5.47 4.64 9.50
N ILE A 230 -6.17 3.67 8.91
CA ILE A 230 -6.32 2.34 9.49
C ILE A 230 -4.96 1.67 9.63
N SER A 231 -4.13 1.72 8.58
CA SER A 231 -2.81 1.09 8.58
C SER A 231 -1.91 1.69 9.66
N GLU A 232 -1.80 3.01 9.74
CA GLU A 232 -0.94 3.71 10.70
C GLU A 232 -1.37 3.50 12.15
N ILE A 233 -2.67 3.60 12.43
CA ILE A 233 -3.22 3.38 13.78
C ILE A 233 -3.04 1.91 14.18
N THR A 234 -3.26 0.97 13.26
CA THR A 234 -3.02 -0.46 13.54
C THR A 234 -1.55 -0.74 13.82
N GLU A 235 -0.63 -0.11 13.07
CA GLU A 235 0.81 -0.24 13.31
C GLU A 235 1.20 0.26 14.70
N ARG A 236 0.62 1.39 15.13
CA ARG A 236 0.85 1.92 16.47
C ARG A 236 0.40 0.93 17.55
N TYR A 237 -0.79 0.34 17.43
CA TYR A 237 -1.24 -0.70 18.35
C TYR A 237 -0.38 -1.96 18.29
N LEU A 238 0.10 -2.37 17.11
CA LEU A 238 1.03 -3.49 16.95
C LEU A 238 2.32 -3.24 17.73
N ARG A 239 2.90 -2.05 17.58
CA ARG A 239 4.13 -1.65 18.25
C ARG A 239 3.96 -1.62 19.77
N GLU A 240 2.89 -1.00 20.26
CA GLU A 240 2.65 -0.83 21.70
C GLU A 240 2.30 -2.16 22.42
N ASN A 241 1.61 -3.08 21.75
CA ASN A 241 1.10 -4.30 22.39
C ASN A 241 1.95 -5.55 22.12
N TYR A 242 2.69 -5.57 21.01
CA TYR A 242 3.40 -6.76 20.55
C TYR A 242 4.88 -6.51 20.20
N ASN A 243 5.35 -5.26 20.21
CA ASN A 243 6.68 -4.87 19.73
C ASN A 243 6.95 -5.29 18.26
N THR A 244 5.89 -5.39 17.45
CA THR A 244 5.96 -5.77 16.03
C THR A 244 5.53 -4.63 15.11
N THR A 245 5.90 -4.73 13.82
CA THR A 245 5.46 -3.80 12.76
C THR A 245 5.03 -4.59 11.52
N PHE A 246 4.35 -3.96 10.56
CA PHE A 246 3.96 -4.61 9.30
C PHE A 246 5.15 -5.13 8.47
N ASN A 247 6.37 -4.65 8.74
CA ASN A 247 7.58 -4.90 7.95
C ASN A 247 8.52 -5.95 8.59
N GLN A 248 8.13 -6.59 9.70
CA GLN A 248 8.83 -7.76 10.27
C GLN A 248 8.27 -9.05 9.67
#